data_AF-A0A674A3G5-F1
#
_entry.id   AF-A0A674A3G5-F1
#
_cell.length_a   1.000
_cell.length_b   1.000
_cell.length_c   1.000
_cell.angle_alpha   90.00
_cell.angle_beta   90.00
_cell.angle_gamma   90.00
#
_symmetry.space_group_name_H-M   'P 1'
#
loop_
_entity.id
_entity.type
_entity.pdbx_description
1 polymer ?
#
loop_
_entity_poly.entity_id
_entity_poly.type
_entity_poly.pdbx_seq_one_letter_code
_entity_poly.pdbx_strand_id
1 'polypeptide(L)'
;MWRWTTHLDGGPRRVNHAAVSMGHKVYSFGGYCSGDDYETLRQIDVHVFNTVSLRWMKLPPVRTGGREHARDVPYMRYGHTAVLLEDTIYIWGGRNDTEGACNVLYAFHVNNHRWFTPKISGTVPGARDGHSACILGKAMYIFGGYEQLADCFSNDIHKLDTTTMVWSLVNARGTPARWRDFHSATIVGTKMFVFGGRADRFGPFHSSNEIYCNKIKVFDTETNSWLNTATAQLLPEGRRSHSAFSYNGELYIFGGYNARLDRHFNDLWKFNPEAFSWKKVEPLGKGPCPRRRQCCCLVGDRIILFGGTSPCPDQGMGDEFNLMDHSDLYILDFSPNLKTLCKLAVINYSLDQQGLPHDISLGQGGLPHNLSGCVIMSLCA
;
A
#
# COMPACT_ATOMS: atom_id res chain seq x y z
N MET A 1 -5.43 3.37 -24.03
CA MET A 1 -5.88 4.40 -23.08
C MET A 1 -6.16 3.71 -21.75
N TRP A 2 -5.63 4.22 -20.64
CA TRP A 2 -5.71 3.55 -19.33
C TRP A 2 -7.15 3.50 -18.82
N ARG A 3 -7.51 2.38 -18.17
CA ARG A 3 -8.91 2.12 -17.81
C ARG A 3 -9.04 1.28 -16.54
N TRP A 4 -10.01 1.60 -15.70
CA TRP A 4 -10.51 0.70 -14.67
C TRP A 4 -11.31 -0.42 -15.34
N THR A 5 -10.76 -1.64 -15.30
CA THR A 5 -11.25 -2.79 -16.08
C THR A 5 -11.97 -3.83 -15.23
N THR A 6 -11.82 -3.78 -13.91
CA THR A 6 -12.42 -4.77 -13.02
C THR A 6 -12.75 -4.12 -11.69
N HIS A 7 -13.91 -4.48 -11.16
CA HIS A 7 -14.35 -4.21 -9.80
C HIS A 7 -14.85 -5.53 -9.20
N LEU A 8 -14.28 -5.95 -8.08
CA LEU A 8 -14.68 -7.15 -7.34
C LEU A 8 -15.01 -6.77 -5.90
N ASP A 9 -16.11 -7.31 -5.39
CA ASP A 9 -16.49 -7.22 -3.98
C ASP A 9 -16.18 -8.54 -3.25
N GLY A 10 -16.22 -8.51 -1.91
CA GLY A 10 -16.08 -9.73 -1.08
C GLY A 10 -14.64 -10.21 -0.90
N GLY A 11 -13.64 -9.34 -1.13
CA GLY A 11 -12.26 -9.57 -0.73
C GLY A 11 -12.07 -9.40 0.79
N PRO A 12 -10.82 -9.43 1.28
CA PRO A 12 -10.56 -9.17 2.69
C PRO A 12 -10.85 -7.69 3.00
N ARG A 13 -11.70 -7.43 4.00
CA ARG A 13 -11.94 -6.09 4.53
C ARG A 13 -10.76 -5.68 5.41
N ARG A 14 -9.94 -4.73 4.97
CA ARG A 14 -8.71 -4.35 5.69
C ARG A 14 -8.23 -2.93 5.41
N VAL A 15 -7.74 -2.30 6.47
CA VAL A 15 -7.28 -0.92 6.50
C VAL A 15 -5.84 -0.86 6.98
N ASN A 16 -5.01 -0.04 6.34
CA ASN A 16 -3.63 0.21 6.76
C ASN A 16 -2.78 -1.06 6.87
N HIS A 17 -3.09 -2.02 5.99
CA HIS A 17 -2.35 -3.25 5.74
C HIS A 17 -1.16 -2.97 4.82
N ALA A 18 -0.29 -3.97 4.62
CA ALA A 18 0.76 -3.90 3.59
C ALA A 18 0.56 -5.00 2.55
N ALA A 19 0.98 -4.75 1.31
CA ALA A 19 0.87 -5.73 0.24
C ALA A 19 1.99 -5.62 -0.77
N VAL A 20 2.36 -6.76 -1.35
CA VAL A 20 3.37 -6.88 -2.42
C VAL A 20 2.93 -7.90 -3.46
N SER A 21 3.42 -7.76 -4.69
CA SER A 21 3.15 -8.70 -5.77
C SER A 21 4.37 -9.54 -6.13
N MET A 22 4.17 -10.82 -6.42
CA MET A 22 5.17 -11.71 -7.00
C MET A 22 4.52 -12.54 -8.12
N GLY A 23 5.05 -12.42 -9.34
CA GLY A 23 4.45 -13.04 -10.52
C GLY A 23 3.00 -12.55 -10.72
N HIS A 24 2.05 -13.47 -10.75
CA HIS A 24 0.62 -13.19 -10.92
C HIS A 24 -0.17 -13.18 -9.59
N LYS A 25 0.51 -13.07 -8.46
CA LYS A 25 -0.10 -13.08 -7.13
C LYS A 25 0.18 -11.78 -6.38
N VAL A 26 -0.79 -11.34 -5.59
CA VAL A 26 -0.65 -10.26 -4.61
C VAL A 26 -0.81 -10.86 -3.22
N TYR A 27 0.16 -10.61 -2.34
CA TYR A 27 0.15 -11.02 -0.94
C TYR A 27 -0.17 -9.81 -0.08
N SER A 28 -1.17 -9.91 0.78
CA SER A 28 -1.61 -8.86 1.70
C SER A 28 -1.47 -9.34 3.15
N PHE A 29 -0.91 -8.50 4.00
CA PHE A 29 -0.54 -8.80 5.38
C PHE A 29 -1.21 -7.85 6.36
N GLY A 30 -1.90 -8.42 7.36
CA GLY A 30 -2.44 -7.67 8.49
C GLY A 30 -3.39 -6.53 8.11
N GLY A 31 -3.21 -5.38 8.77
CA GLY A 31 -4.20 -4.30 8.80
C GLY A 31 -5.26 -4.54 9.86
N TYR A 32 -6.17 -3.59 10.00
CA TYR A 32 -7.31 -3.69 10.92
C TYR A 32 -8.64 -3.58 10.17
N CYS A 33 -9.70 -3.98 10.87
CA CYS A 33 -11.07 -3.79 10.45
C CYS A 33 -11.87 -3.20 11.61
N SER A 34 -12.57 -2.10 11.36
CA SER A 34 -13.42 -1.40 12.31
C SER A 34 -14.55 -2.34 12.79
N GLY A 35 -14.68 -2.49 14.10
CA GLY A 35 -15.68 -3.36 14.73
C GLY A 35 -15.26 -4.83 14.91
N ASP A 36 -14.10 -5.25 14.41
CA ASP A 36 -13.56 -6.59 14.70
C ASP A 36 -12.84 -6.58 16.06
N ASP A 37 -12.93 -7.68 16.80
CA ASP A 37 -12.18 -7.87 18.04
C ASP A 37 -10.68 -7.99 17.73
N TYR A 38 -9.93 -6.92 18.01
CA TYR A 38 -8.54 -6.78 17.63
C TYR A 38 -7.63 -7.37 18.71
N GLU A 39 -7.59 -8.70 18.78
CA GLU A 39 -6.68 -9.43 19.68
C GLU A 39 -5.22 -9.16 19.30
N THR A 40 -4.49 -8.46 20.17
CA THR A 40 -3.11 -8.01 19.92
C THR A 40 -2.09 -9.14 19.80
N LEU A 41 -2.42 -10.34 20.27
CA LEU A 41 -1.56 -11.53 20.23
C LEU A 41 -1.92 -12.50 19.10
N ARG A 42 -2.91 -12.16 18.27
CA ARG A 42 -3.30 -12.98 17.13
C ARG A 42 -2.21 -12.92 16.06
N GLN A 43 -1.86 -14.05 15.46
CA GLN A 43 -0.95 -14.08 14.31
C GLN A 43 -1.47 -13.21 13.17
N ILE A 44 -0.56 -12.50 12.50
CA ILE A 44 -0.85 -11.76 11.29
C ILE A 44 -1.44 -12.72 10.24
N ASP A 45 -2.51 -12.30 9.59
CA ASP A 45 -3.08 -13.07 8.50
C ASP A 45 -2.45 -12.71 7.15
N VAL A 46 -2.46 -13.69 6.24
CA VAL A 46 -1.96 -13.53 4.87
C VAL A 46 -3.07 -13.87 3.91
N HIS A 47 -3.45 -12.90 3.08
CA HIS A 47 -4.39 -13.09 1.98
C HIS A 47 -3.64 -13.03 0.65
N VAL A 48 -3.95 -13.95 -0.25
CA VAL A 48 -3.34 -14.07 -1.56
C VAL A 48 -4.41 -13.88 -2.63
N PHE A 49 -4.24 -12.85 -3.45
CA PHE A 49 -5.06 -12.65 -4.64
C PHE A 49 -4.34 -13.19 -5.86
N ASN A 50 -5.00 -14.08 -6.61
CA ASN A 50 -4.51 -14.55 -7.90
C ASN A 50 -5.11 -13.68 -9.02
N THR A 51 -4.28 -12.95 -9.76
CA THR A 51 -4.73 -12.02 -10.80
C THR A 51 -5.20 -12.70 -12.09
N VAL A 52 -4.92 -13.98 -12.26
CA VAL A 52 -5.38 -14.79 -13.39
C VAL A 52 -6.79 -15.31 -13.12
N SER A 53 -7.01 -15.92 -11.94
CA SER A 53 -8.32 -16.46 -11.57
C SER A 53 -9.26 -15.42 -10.94
N LEU A 54 -8.74 -14.24 -10.59
CA LEU A 54 -9.45 -13.17 -9.88
C LEU A 54 -10.07 -13.64 -8.55
N ARG A 55 -9.31 -14.45 -7.79
CA ARG A 55 -9.79 -15.04 -6.52
C ARG A 55 -8.83 -14.75 -5.39
N TRP A 56 -9.43 -14.46 -4.23
CA TRP A 56 -8.75 -14.39 -2.95
C TRP A 56 -8.67 -15.76 -2.30
N MET A 57 -7.59 -15.98 -1.56
CA MET A 57 -7.40 -17.12 -0.67
C MET A 57 -6.76 -16.62 0.62
N LYS A 58 -7.27 -17.06 1.77
CA LYS A 58 -6.61 -16.85 3.06
C LYS A 58 -5.67 -18.02 3.32
N LEU A 59 -4.40 -17.75 3.61
CA LEU A 59 -3.48 -18.80 4.02
C LEU A 59 -3.82 -19.29 5.43
N PRO A 60 -3.66 -20.59 5.71
CA PRO A 60 -3.89 -21.11 7.05
C PRO A 60 -2.89 -20.50 8.05
N PRO A 61 -3.28 -20.29 9.32
CA PRO A 61 -2.36 -19.89 10.38
C PRO A 61 -1.21 -20.89 10.52
N VAL A 62 -0.05 -20.39 10.94
CA VAL A 62 1.11 -21.26 11.20
C VAL A 62 0.86 -22.02 12.49
N ARG A 63 0.86 -23.36 12.39
CA ARG A 63 0.78 -24.24 13.56
C ARG A 63 2.10 -24.16 14.33
N THR A 64 2.10 -23.49 15.48
CA THR A 64 3.27 -23.44 16.36
C THR A 64 3.25 -24.69 17.25
N GLY A 65 4.19 -25.61 17.03
CA GLY A 65 4.35 -26.82 17.84
C GLY A 65 4.93 -26.58 19.25
N GLY A 66 4.86 -25.35 19.77
CA GLY A 66 5.46 -24.91 21.03
C GLY A 66 5.70 -23.40 21.06
N ARG A 67 6.03 -22.85 22.24
CA ARG A 67 6.21 -21.39 22.48
C ARG A 67 7.34 -20.75 21.64
N GLU A 68 8.29 -21.52 21.14
CA GLU A 68 9.46 -20.99 20.42
C GLU A 68 9.12 -20.46 19.00
N HIS A 69 8.23 -21.13 18.27
CA HIS A 69 7.85 -20.72 16.90
C HIS A 69 6.84 -19.56 16.85
N ALA A 70 6.26 -19.20 17.99
CA ALA A 70 5.34 -18.06 18.08
C ALA A 70 6.04 -16.71 17.84
N ARG A 71 7.37 -16.66 17.95
CA ARG A 71 8.19 -15.46 17.72
C ARG A 71 8.58 -15.23 16.28
N ASP A 72 8.34 -16.20 15.39
CA ASP A 72 8.70 -16.08 13.98
C ASP A 72 7.58 -15.48 13.14
N VAL A 73 6.35 -15.49 13.65
CA VAL A 73 5.18 -14.95 12.99
C VAL A 73 4.82 -13.62 13.66
N PRO A 74 4.69 -12.51 12.91
CA PRO A 74 4.27 -11.25 13.50
C PRO A 74 2.85 -11.38 14.06
N TYR A 75 2.55 -10.66 15.14
CA TYR A 75 1.15 -10.40 15.50
C TYR A 75 0.44 -9.49 14.49
N MET A 76 -0.89 -9.54 14.49
CA MET A 76 -1.78 -8.64 13.75
C MET A 76 -1.39 -7.20 14.01
N ARG A 77 -1.06 -6.47 12.95
CA ARG A 77 -0.53 -5.12 13.02
C ARG A 77 -0.95 -4.30 11.81
N TYR A 78 -0.87 -2.98 11.96
CA TYR A 78 -1.16 -2.02 10.89
C TYR A 78 -0.08 -0.93 10.84
N GLY A 79 -0.01 -0.22 9.72
CA GLY A 79 1.00 0.85 9.51
C GLY A 79 2.44 0.33 9.41
N HIS A 80 2.60 -0.99 9.21
CA HIS A 80 3.86 -1.63 8.86
C HIS A 80 4.11 -1.51 7.36
N THR A 81 5.33 -1.81 6.92
CA THR A 81 5.65 -1.93 5.50
C THR A 81 5.97 -3.38 5.14
N ALA A 82 5.75 -3.73 3.87
CA ALA A 82 6.16 -4.99 3.29
C ALA A 82 6.89 -4.70 1.98
N VAL A 83 8.02 -5.36 1.75
CA VAL A 83 8.79 -5.27 0.52
C VAL A 83 9.19 -6.66 0.04
N LEU A 84 9.13 -6.90 -1.27
CA LEU A 84 9.57 -8.15 -1.88
C LEU A 84 11.01 -7.97 -2.37
N LEU A 85 11.88 -8.90 -2.00
CA LEU A 85 13.19 -9.08 -2.61
C LEU A 85 13.38 -10.54 -2.97
N GLU A 86 13.60 -10.80 -4.26
CA GLU A 86 13.68 -12.15 -4.82
C GLU A 86 12.40 -12.95 -4.51
N ASP A 87 12.47 -13.97 -3.66
CA ASP A 87 11.34 -14.81 -3.24
C ASP A 87 10.91 -14.61 -1.78
N THR A 88 11.45 -13.57 -1.14
CA THR A 88 11.28 -13.30 0.29
C THR A 88 10.64 -11.94 0.51
N ILE A 89 9.53 -11.93 1.25
CA ILE A 89 8.84 -10.71 1.65
C ILE A 89 9.33 -10.32 3.03
N TYR A 90 9.90 -9.13 3.16
CA TYR A 90 10.31 -8.56 4.43
C TYR A 90 9.21 -7.65 4.97
N ILE A 91 8.87 -7.81 6.24
CA ILE A 91 7.91 -6.99 6.96
C ILE A 91 8.61 -6.32 8.14
N TRP A 92 8.42 -5.01 8.25
CA TRP A 92 9.03 -4.25 9.32
C TRP A 92 8.09 -3.17 9.87
N GLY A 93 8.19 -2.95 11.17
CA GLY A 93 7.48 -1.91 11.89
C GLY A 93 6.00 -2.17 12.11
N GLY A 94 5.24 -1.07 12.16
CA GLY A 94 3.82 -1.06 12.46
C GLY A 94 3.53 -1.09 13.96
N ARG A 95 2.25 -0.97 14.27
CA ARG A 95 1.72 -0.97 15.65
C ARG A 95 0.76 -2.11 15.87
N ASN A 96 0.48 -2.35 17.16
CA ASN A 96 -0.27 -3.46 17.72
C ASN A 96 0.60 -4.69 18.06
N ASP A 97 1.80 -4.43 18.57
CA ASP A 97 2.65 -5.43 19.22
C ASP A 97 2.49 -5.37 20.76
N THR A 98 3.12 -6.28 21.50
CA THR A 98 3.07 -6.29 22.98
C THR A 98 3.54 -4.98 23.61
N GLU A 99 4.43 -4.25 22.93
CA GLU A 99 4.99 -2.97 23.36
C GLU A 99 4.44 -1.77 22.55
N GLY A 100 3.36 -1.97 21.78
CA GLY A 100 2.78 -0.95 20.92
C GLY A 100 3.37 -0.97 19.50
N ALA A 101 4.42 -0.21 19.24
CA ALA A 101 5.13 -0.21 17.96
C ALA A 101 6.21 -1.30 17.91
N CYS A 102 6.55 -1.76 16.71
CA CYS A 102 7.54 -2.83 16.51
C CYS A 102 8.76 -2.34 15.72
N ASN A 103 9.92 -2.97 15.94
CA ASN A 103 11.14 -2.84 15.13
C ASN A 103 11.77 -4.20 14.77
N VAL A 104 11.06 -5.30 15.00
CA VAL A 104 11.48 -6.66 14.61
C VAL A 104 11.31 -6.80 13.09
N LEU A 105 12.33 -7.31 12.42
CA LEU A 105 12.27 -7.69 11.02
C LEU A 105 11.73 -9.11 10.91
N TYR A 106 10.57 -9.26 10.28
CA TYR A 106 10.01 -10.56 9.92
C TYR A 106 10.22 -10.82 8.44
N ALA A 107 10.36 -12.08 8.06
CA ALA A 107 10.49 -12.50 6.67
C ALA A 107 9.54 -13.66 6.36
N PHE A 108 8.99 -13.65 5.16
CA PHE A 108 8.05 -14.64 4.64
C PHE A 108 8.53 -15.17 3.29
N HIS A 109 8.86 -16.45 3.23
CA HIS A 109 9.23 -17.12 1.99
C HIS A 109 7.98 -17.45 1.17
N VAL A 110 7.91 -16.88 -0.03
CA VAL A 110 6.72 -17.00 -0.89
C VAL A 110 6.52 -18.42 -1.41
N ASN A 111 7.60 -19.16 -1.65
CA ASN A 111 7.53 -20.48 -2.28
C ASN A 111 6.93 -21.58 -1.38
N ASN A 112 7.14 -21.48 -0.06
CA ASN A 112 6.70 -22.50 0.91
C ASN A 112 5.82 -21.92 2.03
N HIS A 113 5.48 -20.63 1.94
CA HIS A 113 4.68 -19.89 2.92
C HIS A 113 5.20 -19.98 4.36
N ARG A 114 6.53 -19.99 4.54
CA ARG A 114 7.15 -20.06 5.86
C ARG A 114 7.61 -18.70 6.35
N TRP A 115 7.31 -18.43 7.61
CA TRP A 115 7.82 -17.28 8.35
C TRP A 115 9.16 -17.60 9.02
N PHE A 116 9.99 -16.59 9.17
CA PHE A 116 11.21 -16.62 9.96
C PHE A 116 11.62 -15.20 10.36
N THR A 117 12.42 -15.09 11.41
CA THR A 117 12.98 -13.81 11.89
C THR A 117 14.48 -13.77 11.61
N PRO A 118 14.95 -13.02 10.59
CA PRO A 118 16.37 -12.86 10.33
C PRO A 118 17.09 -12.26 11.55
N LYS A 119 18.30 -12.76 11.83
CA LYS A 119 19.18 -12.13 12.83
C LYS A 119 19.73 -10.85 12.23
N ILE A 120 19.26 -9.72 12.74
CA ILE A 120 19.72 -8.40 12.32
C ILE A 120 20.77 -7.83 13.28
N SER A 121 21.60 -6.93 12.79
CA SER A 121 22.58 -6.18 13.61
C SER A 121 22.79 -4.76 13.07
N GLY A 122 23.67 -3.98 13.69
CA GLY A 122 23.95 -2.59 13.30
C GLY A 122 23.00 -1.59 13.94
N THR A 123 22.76 -0.47 13.26
CA THR A 123 21.90 0.62 13.77
C THR A 123 20.44 0.38 13.39
N VAL A 124 19.80 -0.53 14.13
CA VAL A 124 18.39 -0.87 13.95
C VAL A 124 17.52 0.38 14.23
N PRO A 125 16.62 0.77 13.31
CA PRO A 125 15.73 1.91 13.56
C PRO A 125 14.81 1.67 14.77
N GLY A 126 14.43 2.76 15.43
CA GLY A 126 13.45 2.72 16.53
C GLY A 126 12.08 2.24 16.06
N ALA A 127 11.31 1.63 16.97
CA ALA A 127 9.99 1.08 16.68
C ALA A 127 9.00 2.17 16.22
N ARG A 128 8.36 1.96 15.06
CA ARG A 128 7.56 2.99 14.39
C ARG A 128 6.49 2.45 13.44
N ASP A 129 5.49 3.28 13.17
CA ASP A 129 4.48 3.06 12.13
C ASP A 129 4.37 4.26 11.17
N GLY A 130 3.68 4.03 10.05
CA GLY A 130 3.49 5.07 9.02
C GLY A 130 4.78 5.48 8.31
N HIS A 131 5.87 4.75 8.49
CA HIS A 131 7.08 4.89 7.69
C HIS A 131 6.84 4.32 6.28
N SER A 132 7.72 4.66 5.34
CA SER A 132 7.73 4.03 4.01
C SER A 132 8.93 3.10 3.87
N ALA A 133 8.81 2.10 3.01
CA ALA A 133 9.93 1.23 2.66
C ALA A 133 9.98 0.99 1.14
N CYS A 134 11.20 0.87 0.62
CA CYS A 134 11.44 0.58 -0.78
C CYS A 134 12.73 -0.22 -0.97
N ILE A 135 12.86 -0.88 -2.13
CA ILE A 135 14.03 -1.71 -2.47
C ILE A 135 14.84 -1.04 -3.57
N LEU A 136 16.17 -1.10 -3.44
CA LEU A 136 17.09 -0.84 -4.53
C LEU A 136 18.26 -1.84 -4.44
N GLY A 137 18.41 -2.66 -5.49
CA GLY A 137 19.36 -3.78 -5.46
C GLY A 137 19.04 -4.75 -4.33
N LYS A 138 20.05 -5.13 -3.53
CA LYS A 138 19.90 -6.00 -2.35
C LYS A 138 19.71 -5.21 -1.04
N ALA A 139 19.18 -4.00 -1.12
CA ALA A 139 18.98 -3.16 0.04
C ALA A 139 17.53 -2.73 0.20
N MET A 140 17.05 -2.79 1.45
CA MET A 140 15.80 -2.18 1.88
C MET A 140 16.10 -0.83 2.50
N TYR A 141 15.40 0.20 2.05
CA TYR A 141 15.44 1.54 2.62
C TYR A 141 14.15 1.81 3.37
N ILE A 142 14.26 2.39 4.56
CA ILE A 142 13.14 2.90 5.35
C ILE A 142 13.33 4.40 5.53
N PHE A 143 12.25 5.17 5.38
CA PHE A 143 12.25 6.61 5.62
C PHE A 143 11.07 7.04 6.50
N GLY A 144 11.36 7.89 7.48
CA GLY A 144 10.39 8.56 8.35
C GLY A 144 9.54 7.61 9.22
N GLY A 145 8.28 7.99 9.44
CA GLY A 145 7.35 7.32 10.36
C GLY A 145 7.21 8.06 11.69
N TYR A 146 6.36 7.53 12.57
CA TYR A 146 6.17 8.03 13.93
C TYR A 146 6.74 7.03 14.95
N GLU A 147 7.70 7.49 15.74
CA GLU A 147 8.39 6.70 16.77
C GLU A 147 7.67 6.87 18.10
N GLN A 148 6.87 5.86 18.47
CA GLN A 148 5.97 5.95 19.62
C GLN A 148 6.70 6.25 20.94
N LEU A 149 7.86 5.62 21.19
CA LEU A 149 8.60 5.79 22.45
C LEU A 149 9.21 7.19 22.59
N ALA A 150 9.58 7.81 21.47
CA ALA A 150 10.13 9.16 21.44
C ALA A 150 9.05 10.24 21.22
N ASP A 151 7.81 9.83 20.99
CA ASP A 151 6.66 10.69 20.65
C ASP A 151 6.97 11.69 19.52
N CYS A 152 7.65 11.23 18.48
CA CYS A 152 8.10 12.10 17.41
C CYS A 152 7.99 11.48 16.02
N PHE A 153 7.78 12.35 15.04
CA PHE A 153 7.98 12.03 13.63
C PHE A 153 9.48 11.95 13.34
N SER A 154 9.86 10.96 12.55
CA SER A 154 11.22 10.81 12.04
C SER A 154 11.35 11.34 10.61
N ASN A 155 12.58 11.73 10.26
CA ASN A 155 13.03 11.95 8.87
C ASN A 155 14.37 11.26 8.59
N ASP A 156 14.74 10.27 9.41
CA ASP A 156 15.92 9.46 9.15
C ASP A 156 15.72 8.57 7.90
N ILE A 157 16.84 8.14 7.33
CA ILE A 157 16.87 7.07 6.33
C ILE A 157 17.71 5.94 6.91
N HIS A 158 17.12 4.78 7.08
CA HIS A 158 17.83 3.55 7.42
C HIS A 158 17.92 2.66 6.20
N LYS A 159 19.06 1.96 6.06
CA LYS A 159 19.30 0.98 5.01
C LYS A 159 19.64 -0.36 5.64
N LEU A 160 18.93 -1.41 5.24
CA LEU A 160 19.27 -2.80 5.53
C LEU A 160 19.95 -3.39 4.31
N ASP A 161 21.18 -3.86 4.47
CA ASP A 161 21.79 -4.78 3.51
C ASP A 161 21.23 -6.18 3.76
N THR A 162 20.47 -6.70 2.80
CA THR A 162 19.79 -8.01 2.94
C THR A 162 20.74 -9.20 2.71
N THR A 163 21.97 -8.96 2.25
CA THR A 163 23.00 -10.00 2.15
C THR A 163 23.64 -10.25 3.51
N THR A 164 23.88 -9.19 4.27
CA THR A 164 24.55 -9.25 5.59
C THR A 164 23.58 -9.16 6.77
N MET A 165 22.33 -8.76 6.52
CA MET A 165 21.32 -8.43 7.53
C MET A 165 21.77 -7.34 8.52
N VAL A 166 22.57 -6.38 8.03
CA VAL A 166 23.07 -5.25 8.83
C VAL A 166 22.31 -3.98 8.47
N TRP A 167 21.74 -3.33 9.47
CA TRP A 167 21.18 -1.98 9.37
C TRP A 167 22.26 -0.91 9.51
N SER A 168 22.19 0.12 8.69
CA SER A 168 23.00 1.34 8.83
C SER A 168 22.12 2.59 8.72
N LEU A 169 22.35 3.57 9.58
CA LEU A 169 21.82 4.92 9.43
C LEU A 169 22.54 5.58 8.25
N VAL A 170 21.77 6.08 7.30
CA VAL A 170 22.32 6.77 6.14
C VAL A 170 22.67 8.20 6.53
N ASN A 171 23.95 8.53 6.45
CA ASN A 171 24.47 9.89 6.67
C ASN A 171 24.10 10.79 5.48
N ALA A 172 22.83 11.19 5.43
CA ALA A 172 22.26 11.98 4.34
C ALA A 172 22.78 13.42 4.36
N ARG A 173 23.21 13.92 3.20
CA ARG A 173 23.58 15.33 3.00
C ARG A 173 22.43 16.14 2.40
N GLY A 174 22.59 17.46 2.36
CA GLY A 174 21.57 18.37 1.82
C GLY A 174 20.39 18.58 2.77
N THR A 175 19.31 19.16 2.26
CA THR A 175 18.13 19.52 3.09
C THR A 175 17.09 18.41 3.05
N PRO A 176 16.91 17.65 4.14
CA PRO A 176 16.04 16.49 4.15
C PRO A 176 14.57 16.85 3.91
N ALA A 177 13.80 15.84 3.52
CA ALA A 177 12.36 15.91 3.72
C ALA A 177 12.06 16.13 5.22
N ARG A 178 11.06 16.97 5.52
CA ARG A 178 10.57 17.16 6.90
C ARG A 178 10.14 15.83 7.51
N TRP A 179 10.26 15.73 8.83
CA TRP A 179 9.74 14.62 9.64
C TRP A 179 8.27 14.38 9.35
N ARG A 180 7.89 13.12 9.09
CA ARG A 180 6.54 12.79 8.63
C ARG A 180 6.17 11.33 8.81
N ASP A 181 4.88 11.06 8.92
CA ASP A 181 4.29 9.72 8.82
C ASP A 181 3.26 9.64 7.68
N PHE A 182 2.83 8.42 7.36
CA PHE A 182 1.83 8.09 6.34
C PHE A 182 2.08 8.74 4.97
N HIS A 183 3.34 8.87 4.59
CA HIS A 183 3.81 9.32 3.30
C HIS A 183 4.11 8.12 2.39
N SER A 184 4.47 8.37 1.14
CA SER A 184 5.05 7.36 0.26
C SER A 184 6.50 7.67 -0.06
N ALA A 185 7.34 6.63 -0.15
CA ALA A 185 8.63 6.67 -0.82
C ALA A 185 8.63 5.64 -1.96
N THR A 186 9.11 6.02 -3.13
CA THR A 186 9.17 5.15 -4.31
C THR A 186 10.49 5.33 -5.02
N ILE A 187 11.15 4.22 -5.35
CA ILE A 187 12.40 4.21 -6.11
C ILE A 187 12.08 4.29 -7.60
N VAL A 188 12.72 5.22 -8.30
CA VAL A 188 12.77 5.27 -9.76
C VAL A 188 14.22 5.48 -10.17
N GLY A 189 14.79 4.51 -10.91
CA GLY A 189 16.24 4.46 -11.13
C GLY A 189 16.99 4.32 -9.81
N THR A 190 17.97 5.20 -9.57
CA THR A 190 18.76 5.25 -8.32
C THR A 190 18.24 6.26 -7.30
N LYS A 191 17.06 6.87 -7.53
CA LYS A 191 16.54 7.95 -6.71
C LYS A 191 15.27 7.54 -5.98
N MET A 192 15.17 7.94 -4.71
CA MET A 192 14.00 7.77 -3.87
C MET A 192 13.18 9.06 -3.87
N PHE A 193 11.92 8.95 -4.29
CA PHE A 193 10.97 10.05 -4.37
C PHE A 193 9.99 9.96 -3.20
N VAL A 194 9.98 10.99 -2.35
CA VAL A 194 9.12 11.10 -1.18
C VAL A 194 8.01 12.11 -1.44
N PHE A 195 6.76 11.69 -1.30
CA PHE A 195 5.58 12.53 -1.49
C PHE A 195 4.56 12.34 -0.36
N GLY A 196 3.84 13.41 -0.05
CA GLY A 196 2.76 13.34 0.93
C GLY A 196 3.26 13.23 2.37
N GLY A 197 2.36 12.71 3.18
CA GLY A 197 2.54 12.51 4.61
C GLY A 197 2.01 13.66 5.44
N ARG A 198 1.70 13.31 6.68
CA ARG A 198 1.43 14.26 7.75
C ARG A 198 2.75 14.58 8.44
N ALA A 199 2.95 15.87 8.70
CA ALA A 199 4.06 16.39 9.47
C ALA A 199 3.53 17.45 10.44
N ASP A 200 4.38 17.93 11.34
CA ASP A 200 4.06 19.09 12.18
C ASP A 200 4.78 20.34 11.67
N ARG A 201 4.17 21.52 11.87
CA ARG A 201 4.72 22.82 11.45
C ARG A 201 5.96 23.23 12.23
N PHE A 202 6.01 22.96 13.54
CA PHE A 202 6.99 23.55 14.45
C PHE A 202 8.15 22.62 14.79
N GLY A 203 7.98 21.32 14.62
CA GLY A 203 9.06 20.38 14.94
C GLY A 203 8.73 18.94 14.60
N PRO A 204 9.50 17.99 15.15
CA PRO A 204 9.24 16.57 15.00
C PRO A 204 8.13 16.08 15.94
N PHE A 205 7.78 16.83 16.97
CA PHE A 205 6.75 16.44 17.95
C PHE A 205 5.36 16.79 17.44
N HIS A 206 4.36 15.97 17.80
CA HIS A 206 2.97 16.22 17.46
C HIS A 206 2.44 17.48 18.16
N SER A 207 1.75 18.34 17.42
CA SER A 207 1.02 19.49 17.95
C SER A 207 -0.33 19.65 17.23
N SER A 208 -1.11 20.65 17.62
CA SER A 208 -2.35 21.02 16.90
C SER A 208 -2.12 21.68 15.53
N ASN A 209 -0.86 21.79 15.07
CA ASN A 209 -0.46 22.49 13.84
C ASN A 209 0.04 21.53 12.77
N GLU A 210 -0.69 20.44 12.56
CA GLU A 210 -0.41 19.46 11.51
C GLU A 210 -0.35 20.14 10.12
N ILE A 211 0.52 19.62 9.26
CA ILE A 211 0.65 20.02 7.85
C ILE A 211 0.71 18.76 6.98
N TYR A 212 0.24 18.91 5.74
CA TYR A 212 0.21 17.84 4.76
C TYR A 212 1.13 18.22 3.61
N CYS A 213 2.21 17.46 3.41
CA CYS A 213 3.25 17.84 2.46
C CYS A 213 2.81 17.57 1.01
N ASN A 214 2.82 18.58 0.15
CA ASN A 214 2.46 18.45 -1.27
C ASN A 214 3.66 18.59 -2.24
N LYS A 215 4.85 18.86 -1.71
CA LYS A 215 6.09 18.94 -2.50
C LYS A 215 6.80 17.59 -2.49
N ILE A 216 7.19 17.12 -3.67
CA ILE A 216 8.03 15.94 -3.81
C ILE A 216 9.45 16.26 -3.36
N LYS A 217 10.08 15.34 -2.63
CA LYS A 217 11.47 15.41 -2.20
C LYS A 217 12.23 14.24 -2.82
N VAL A 218 13.47 14.49 -3.25
CA VAL A 218 14.27 13.49 -3.96
C VAL A 218 15.54 13.22 -3.19
N PHE A 219 15.73 11.97 -2.80
CA PHE A 219 16.96 11.48 -2.21
C PHE A 219 17.73 10.65 -3.25
N ASP A 220 18.97 11.03 -3.48
CA ASP A 220 19.89 10.33 -4.35
C ASP A 220 20.65 9.27 -3.54
N THR A 221 20.43 7.99 -3.88
CA THR A 221 20.99 6.87 -3.12
C THR A 221 22.47 6.59 -3.42
N GLU A 222 23.01 7.13 -4.52
CA GLU A 222 24.41 6.94 -4.90
C GLU A 222 25.30 7.94 -4.15
N THR A 223 24.81 9.18 -4.03
CA THR A 223 25.52 10.26 -3.32
C THR A 223 25.08 10.44 -1.87
N ASN A 224 24.11 9.65 -1.41
CA ASN A 224 23.45 9.79 -0.11
C ASN A 224 23.05 11.24 0.19
N SER A 225 22.40 11.91 -0.77
CA SER A 225 22.12 13.34 -0.67
C SER A 225 20.69 13.66 -1.07
N TRP A 226 20.04 14.51 -0.28
CA TRP A 226 18.79 15.14 -0.68
C TRP A 226 19.07 16.22 -1.72
N LEU A 227 18.45 16.08 -2.88
CA LEU A 227 18.65 16.98 -4.00
C LEU A 227 17.88 18.29 -3.79
N ASN A 228 18.49 19.40 -4.21
CA ASN A 228 17.78 20.66 -4.36
C ASN A 228 17.04 20.63 -5.69
N THR A 229 15.72 20.46 -5.64
CA THR A 229 14.88 20.34 -6.83
C THR A 229 14.05 21.59 -7.05
N ALA A 230 13.73 21.87 -8.31
CA ALA A 230 12.75 22.90 -8.64
C ALA A 230 11.40 22.63 -7.95
N THR A 231 10.54 23.64 -7.87
CA THR A 231 9.14 23.41 -7.49
C THR A 231 8.34 23.13 -8.75
N ALA A 232 7.71 21.96 -8.85
CA ALA A 232 6.78 21.68 -9.94
C ALA A 232 5.62 22.68 -9.91
N GLN A 233 5.21 23.19 -11.07
CA GLN A 233 4.21 24.26 -11.18
C GLN A 233 2.80 23.81 -10.79
N LEU A 234 2.42 22.60 -11.22
CA LEU A 234 1.18 21.95 -10.84
C LEU A 234 1.50 20.88 -9.79
N LEU A 235 0.76 20.88 -8.69
CA LEU A 235 0.96 19.95 -7.59
C LEU A 235 -0.37 19.28 -7.22
N PRO A 236 -0.37 17.96 -6.97
CA PRO A 236 -1.46 17.34 -6.23
C PRO A 236 -1.56 17.94 -4.82
N GLU A 237 -2.78 17.98 -4.28
CA GLU A 237 -3.01 18.46 -2.91
C GLU A 237 -2.23 17.64 -1.89
N GLY A 238 -1.80 18.29 -0.79
CA GLY A 238 -1.08 17.62 0.29
C GLY A 238 -1.98 16.56 0.92
N ARG A 239 -1.44 15.37 1.19
CA ARG A 239 -2.23 14.22 1.64
C ARG A 239 -1.40 13.19 2.38
N ARG A 240 -2.04 12.41 3.25
CA ARG A 240 -1.48 11.23 3.90
C ARG A 240 -2.23 9.97 3.48
N SER A 241 -1.62 8.82 3.73
CA SER A 241 -2.22 7.49 3.54
C SER A 241 -2.77 7.27 2.11
N HIS A 242 -2.16 7.91 1.12
CA HIS A 242 -2.34 7.61 -0.29
C HIS A 242 -1.50 6.38 -0.66
N SER A 243 -1.80 5.76 -1.80
CA SER A 243 -0.93 4.73 -2.37
C SER A 243 -0.02 5.35 -3.43
N ALA A 244 1.18 4.79 -3.60
CA ALA A 244 2.10 5.21 -4.64
C ALA A 244 2.78 4.00 -5.30
N PHE A 245 3.10 4.12 -6.58
CA PHE A 245 3.77 3.07 -7.35
C PHE A 245 4.56 3.67 -8.50
N SER A 246 5.58 2.95 -8.99
CA SER A 246 6.31 3.28 -10.20
C SER A 246 5.79 2.46 -11.38
N TYR A 247 5.65 3.07 -12.55
CA TYR A 247 5.34 2.36 -13.80
C TYR A 247 6.01 3.09 -14.97
N ASN A 248 6.76 2.35 -15.79
CA ASN A 248 7.50 2.88 -16.95
C ASN A 248 8.33 4.15 -16.67
N GLY A 249 9.09 4.15 -15.56
CA GLY A 249 9.96 5.27 -15.19
C GLY A 249 9.23 6.51 -14.65
N GLU A 250 7.90 6.46 -14.51
CA GLU A 250 7.10 7.51 -13.89
C GLU A 250 6.61 7.07 -12.51
N LEU A 251 6.40 8.05 -11.61
CA LEU A 251 5.79 7.83 -10.30
C LEU A 251 4.30 8.14 -10.36
N TYR A 252 3.48 7.35 -9.69
CA TYR A 252 2.04 7.56 -9.57
C TYR A 252 1.62 7.64 -8.11
N ILE A 253 0.59 8.44 -7.83
CA ILE A 253 -0.10 8.46 -6.54
C ILE A 253 -1.61 8.35 -6.74
N PHE A 254 -2.28 7.67 -5.81
CA PHE A 254 -3.74 7.54 -5.81
C PHE A 254 -4.33 7.74 -4.42
N GLY A 255 -5.42 8.51 -4.36
CA GLY A 255 -6.25 8.65 -3.17
C GLY A 255 -5.55 9.37 -2.02
N GLY A 256 -5.91 9.03 -0.78
CA GLY A 256 -5.40 9.62 0.45
C GLY A 256 -6.38 10.57 1.13
N TYR A 257 -5.91 11.24 2.19
CA TYR A 257 -6.72 12.16 2.99
C TYR A 257 -5.94 13.39 3.45
N ASN A 258 -6.63 14.51 3.59
CA ASN A 258 -6.13 15.74 4.21
C ASN A 258 -7.13 16.22 5.26
N ALA A 259 -6.75 16.12 6.54
CA ALA A 259 -7.63 16.49 7.64
C ALA A 259 -7.93 17.99 7.72
N ARG A 260 -7.02 18.85 7.25
CA ARG A 260 -7.25 20.30 7.27
C ARG A 260 -8.31 20.75 6.27
N LEU A 261 -8.48 19.97 5.20
CA LEU A 261 -9.50 20.19 4.18
C LEU A 261 -10.72 19.29 4.39
N ASP A 262 -10.67 18.42 5.41
CA ASP A 262 -11.56 17.29 5.61
C ASP A 262 -11.92 16.55 4.31
N ARG A 263 -10.89 16.19 3.54
CA ARG A 263 -11.06 15.70 2.18
C ARG A 263 -10.37 14.38 1.93
N HIS A 264 -11.16 13.38 1.57
CA HIS A 264 -10.69 12.15 0.95
C HIS A 264 -10.52 12.36 -0.55
N PHE A 265 -9.53 11.71 -1.14
CA PHE A 265 -9.22 11.81 -2.56
C PHE A 265 -9.41 10.47 -3.28
N ASN A 266 -9.68 10.53 -4.58
CA ASN A 266 -9.64 9.41 -5.54
C ASN A 266 -9.02 9.81 -6.89
N ASP A 267 -8.29 10.92 -6.92
CA ASP A 267 -7.55 11.35 -8.10
C ASP A 267 -6.30 10.49 -8.30
N LEU A 268 -5.96 10.26 -9.57
CA LEU A 268 -4.71 9.65 -9.99
C LEU A 268 -3.81 10.75 -10.54
N TRP A 269 -2.59 10.81 -10.03
CA TRP A 269 -1.57 11.72 -10.53
C TRP A 269 -0.35 10.93 -10.95
N LYS A 270 0.33 11.43 -11.99
CA LYS A 270 1.64 10.93 -12.39
C LYS A 270 2.68 12.02 -12.37
N PHE A 271 3.88 11.69 -11.95
CA PHE A 271 5.04 12.55 -11.92
C PHE A 271 6.08 12.02 -12.88
N ASN A 272 6.54 12.89 -13.78
CA ASN A 272 7.65 12.62 -14.67
C ASN A 272 8.94 13.12 -14.00
N PRO A 273 9.89 12.21 -13.64
CA PRO A 273 11.14 12.61 -13.00
C PRO A 273 12.08 13.44 -13.87
N GLU A 274 12.08 13.26 -15.19
CA GLU A 274 12.94 13.96 -16.14
C GLU A 274 12.48 15.41 -16.34
N ALA A 275 11.18 15.60 -16.61
CA ALA A 275 10.56 16.91 -16.76
C ALA A 275 10.26 17.60 -15.42
N PHE A 276 10.43 16.89 -14.30
CA PHE A 276 10.12 17.33 -12.94
C PHE A 276 8.70 17.95 -12.81
N SER A 277 7.70 17.27 -13.38
CA SER A 277 6.34 17.81 -13.46
C SER A 277 5.27 16.78 -13.15
N TRP A 278 4.18 17.24 -12.52
CA TRP A 278 2.99 16.43 -12.28
C TRP A 278 1.96 16.63 -13.40
N LYS A 279 1.23 15.56 -13.70
CA LYS A 279 0.06 15.57 -14.54
C LYS A 279 -1.06 14.78 -13.88
N LYS A 280 -2.25 15.37 -13.78
CA LYS A 280 -3.45 14.65 -13.38
C LYS A 280 -3.86 13.69 -14.49
N VAL A 281 -4.23 12.49 -14.10
CA VAL A 281 -4.61 11.41 -15.00
C VAL A 281 -6.09 11.12 -14.79
N GLU A 282 -6.82 10.98 -15.88
CA GLU A 282 -8.24 10.62 -15.87
C GLU A 282 -8.41 9.28 -16.61
N PRO A 283 -8.28 8.14 -15.91
CA PRO A 283 -8.54 6.84 -16.52
C PRO A 283 -10.00 6.69 -16.92
N LEU A 284 -10.25 5.93 -17.97
CA LEU A 284 -11.61 5.56 -18.35
C LEU A 284 -12.22 4.55 -17.37
N GLY A 285 -13.55 4.46 -17.34
CA GLY A 285 -14.27 3.52 -16.49
C GLY A 285 -14.47 4.02 -15.06
N LYS A 286 -15.30 3.31 -14.29
CA LYS A 286 -15.62 3.68 -12.91
C LYS A 286 -14.50 3.21 -11.99
N GLY A 287 -13.75 4.16 -11.43
CA GLY A 287 -12.73 3.91 -10.42
C GLY A 287 -13.29 3.85 -8.99
N PRO A 288 -12.43 3.60 -8.00
CA PRO A 288 -12.81 3.58 -6.60
C PRO A 288 -13.30 4.95 -6.09
N CYS A 289 -14.12 4.91 -5.05
CA CYS A 289 -14.54 6.10 -4.31
C CYS A 289 -13.35 6.79 -3.62
N PRO A 290 -13.48 8.06 -3.19
CA PRO A 290 -12.49 8.72 -2.35
C PRO A 290 -12.13 7.89 -1.12
N ARG A 291 -10.85 7.59 -0.92
CA ARG A 291 -10.41 6.68 0.16
C ARG A 291 -8.96 6.90 0.59
N ARG A 292 -8.63 6.38 1.76
CA ARG A 292 -7.28 6.38 2.35
C ARG A 292 -6.91 4.98 2.88
N ARG A 293 -5.62 4.74 3.09
CA ARG A 293 -5.07 3.52 3.73
C ARG A 293 -5.33 2.22 2.94
N GLN A 294 -5.58 2.34 1.65
CA GLN A 294 -5.62 1.24 0.68
C GLN A 294 -4.20 0.86 0.21
N CYS A 295 -4.03 -0.36 -0.29
CA CYS A 295 -2.80 -0.78 -0.95
C CYS A 295 -2.96 -0.79 -2.47
N CYS A 296 -1.83 -0.64 -3.17
CA CYS A 296 -1.75 -0.88 -4.61
C CYS A 296 -0.54 -1.77 -4.93
N CYS A 297 -0.71 -2.74 -5.82
CA CYS A 297 0.39 -3.60 -6.30
C CYS A 297 0.40 -3.68 -7.83
N LEU A 298 1.59 -3.54 -8.42
CA LEU A 298 1.79 -3.71 -9.87
C LEU A 298 1.95 -5.19 -10.21
N VAL A 299 1.13 -5.67 -11.15
CA VAL A 299 1.19 -7.02 -11.71
C VAL A 299 1.13 -6.92 -13.23
N GLY A 300 2.26 -7.09 -13.90
CA GLY A 300 2.39 -6.75 -15.32
C GLY A 300 2.08 -5.27 -15.55
N ASP A 301 1.17 -4.96 -16.46
CA ASP A 301 0.72 -3.59 -16.77
C ASP A 301 -0.53 -3.18 -15.98
N ARG A 302 -0.81 -3.84 -14.85
CA ARG A 302 -2.04 -3.66 -14.08
C ARG A 302 -1.75 -3.28 -12.64
N ILE A 303 -2.46 -2.28 -12.15
CA ILE A 303 -2.47 -1.91 -10.74
C ILE A 303 -3.68 -2.55 -10.08
N ILE A 304 -3.41 -3.37 -9.07
CA ILE A 304 -4.39 -3.99 -8.21
C ILE A 304 -4.54 -3.10 -6.98
N LEU A 305 -5.68 -2.43 -6.81
CA LEU A 305 -5.99 -1.54 -5.69
C LEU A 305 -7.10 -2.15 -4.84
N PHE A 306 -6.91 -2.25 -3.52
CA PHE A 306 -7.92 -2.85 -2.64
C PHE A 306 -7.84 -2.37 -1.20
N GLY A 307 -8.95 -2.52 -0.49
CA GLY A 307 -9.11 -2.13 0.91
C GLY A 307 -9.11 -0.62 1.15
N GLY A 308 -8.74 -0.23 2.38
CA GLY A 308 -8.77 1.15 2.84
C GLY A 308 -10.14 1.59 3.37
N THR A 309 -10.29 2.87 3.64
CA THR A 309 -11.49 3.48 4.22
C THR A 309 -11.99 4.68 3.44
N SER A 310 -13.29 4.89 3.39
CA SER A 310 -13.92 6.13 2.87
C SER A 310 -14.96 6.68 3.85
N PRO A 311 -15.39 7.94 3.68
CA PRO A 311 -16.60 8.44 4.34
C PRO A 311 -17.82 7.57 4.02
N CYS A 312 -18.72 7.43 4.98
CA CYS A 312 -20.02 6.79 4.77
C CYS A 312 -20.95 7.72 3.95
N PRO A 313 -21.66 7.24 2.90
CA PRO A 313 -22.54 8.09 2.08
C PRO A 313 -23.80 8.62 2.80
N ASP A 314 -24.34 7.88 3.78
CA ASP A 314 -25.70 8.07 4.29
C ASP A 314 -25.79 8.97 5.54
N GLN A 315 -24.69 9.53 6.01
CA GLN A 315 -24.65 10.47 7.13
C GLN A 315 -23.68 11.60 6.76
N GLY A 316 -24.20 12.83 6.66
CA GLY A 316 -23.45 13.99 6.13
C GLY A 316 -22.10 14.24 6.83
N MET A 317 -21.17 14.94 6.14
CA MET A 317 -19.84 15.37 6.60
C MET A 317 -19.31 14.56 7.79
N GLY A 318 -18.92 13.30 7.51
CA GLY A 318 -18.45 12.38 8.55
C GLY A 318 -17.18 12.89 9.22
N ASP A 319 -17.24 13.04 10.54
CA ASP A 319 -16.07 13.08 11.39
C ASP A 319 -15.12 11.89 11.13
N GLU A 320 -13.88 11.95 11.61
CA GLU A 320 -12.90 10.85 11.43
C GLU A 320 -13.39 9.48 11.97
N PHE A 321 -14.50 9.45 12.69
CA PHE A 321 -15.08 8.27 13.32
C PHE A 321 -16.12 7.55 12.45
N ASN A 322 -16.68 8.19 11.41
CA ASN A 322 -17.70 7.61 10.54
C ASN A 322 -17.17 7.15 9.18
N LEU A 323 -16.18 6.25 9.22
CA LEU A 323 -15.57 5.65 8.03
C LEU A 323 -16.09 4.23 7.77
N MET A 324 -16.28 3.91 6.50
CA MET A 324 -16.55 2.54 6.04
C MET A 324 -15.26 1.86 5.59
N ASP A 325 -15.07 0.63 6.03
CA ASP A 325 -13.94 -0.22 5.65
C ASP A 325 -14.27 -1.01 4.38
N HIS A 326 -13.37 -0.98 3.40
CA HIS A 326 -13.60 -1.60 2.10
C HIS A 326 -13.08 -3.03 2.02
N SER A 327 -13.83 -3.88 1.33
CA SER A 327 -13.47 -5.25 0.92
C SER A 327 -13.39 -5.40 -0.61
N ASP A 328 -13.51 -4.28 -1.32
CA ASP A 328 -13.50 -4.24 -2.77
C ASP A 328 -12.07 -4.25 -3.34
N LEU A 329 -11.97 -4.58 -4.62
CA LEU A 329 -10.75 -4.57 -5.40
C LEU A 329 -11.03 -3.97 -6.78
N TYR A 330 -10.15 -3.08 -7.21
CA TYR A 330 -10.15 -2.47 -8.54
C TYR A 330 -8.88 -2.82 -9.30
N ILE A 331 -9.02 -3.01 -10.61
CA ILE A 331 -7.89 -3.20 -11.52
C ILE A 331 -7.82 -2.03 -12.50
N LEU A 332 -6.78 -1.21 -12.38
CA LEU A 332 -6.41 -0.20 -13.38
C LEU A 332 -5.45 -0.84 -14.38
N ASP A 333 -5.87 -0.97 -15.64
CA ASP A 333 -5.07 -1.55 -16.72
C ASP A 333 -4.46 -0.43 -17.59
N PHE A 334 -3.13 -0.42 -17.67
CA PHE A 334 -2.38 0.53 -18.50
C PHE A 334 -2.30 0.09 -19.96
N SER A 335 -2.52 -1.19 -20.25
CA SER A 335 -2.44 -1.79 -21.59
C SER A 335 -3.55 -2.83 -21.82
N PRO A 336 -4.84 -2.43 -21.78
CA PRO A 336 -5.94 -3.37 -21.96
C PRO A 336 -5.93 -3.93 -23.38
N ASN A 337 -5.82 -5.26 -23.50
CA ASN A 337 -5.88 -5.95 -24.79
C ASN A 337 -7.31 -5.98 -25.35
N LEU A 338 -7.44 -6.32 -26.64
CA LEU A 338 -8.73 -6.36 -27.34
C LEU A 338 -9.73 -7.27 -26.63
N LYS A 339 -9.29 -8.42 -26.10
CA LYS A 339 -10.13 -9.35 -25.35
C LYS A 339 -10.74 -8.71 -24.10
N THR A 340 -9.94 -7.98 -23.31
CA THR A 340 -10.44 -7.20 -22.16
C THR A 340 -11.46 -6.16 -22.61
N LEU A 341 -11.18 -5.44 -23.71
CA LEU A 341 -12.08 -4.40 -24.23
C LEU A 341 -13.40 -5.00 -24.74
N CYS A 342 -13.38 -6.14 -25.41
CA CYS A 342 -14.57 -6.86 -25.84
C CYS A 342 -15.42 -7.30 -24.64
N LYS A 343 -14.81 -7.88 -23.59
CA LYS A 343 -15.52 -8.25 -22.36
C LYS A 343 -16.20 -7.05 -21.71
N LEU A 344 -15.51 -5.91 -21.65
CA LEU A 344 -16.08 -4.68 -21.11
C LEU A 344 -17.25 -4.14 -21.95
N ALA A 345 -17.18 -4.26 -23.28
CA ALA A 345 -18.29 -3.88 -24.15
C ALA A 345 -19.53 -4.74 -23.88
N VAL A 346 -19.36 -6.06 -23.74
CA VAL A 346 -20.46 -6.98 -23.40
C VAL A 346 -21.16 -6.57 -22.11
N ILE A 347 -20.39 -6.23 -21.06
CA ILE A 347 -20.94 -5.76 -19.77
C ILE A 347 -21.64 -4.41 -19.93
N ASN A 348 -20.96 -3.42 -20.49
CA ASN A 348 -21.45 -2.03 -20.52
C ASN A 348 -22.71 -1.87 -21.39
N TYR A 349 -22.82 -2.66 -22.47
CA TYR A 349 -23.98 -2.63 -23.37
C TYR A 349 -24.99 -3.74 -23.09
N SER A 350 -24.78 -4.53 -22.02
CA SER A 350 -25.65 -5.68 -21.66
C SER A 350 -25.93 -6.60 -22.85
N LEU A 351 -24.90 -6.91 -23.62
CA LEU A 351 -25.04 -7.72 -24.84
C LEU A 351 -25.36 -9.17 -24.50
N ASP A 352 -26.19 -9.80 -25.34
CA ASP A 352 -26.46 -11.23 -25.23
C ASP A 352 -25.16 -12.04 -25.37
N GLN A 353 -25.00 -13.03 -24.50
CA GLN A 353 -23.82 -13.88 -24.42
C GLN A 353 -24.03 -15.24 -25.08
N GLN A 354 -25.25 -15.60 -25.50
CA GLN A 354 -25.58 -16.93 -26.03
C GLN A 354 -24.88 -17.29 -27.36
N GLY A 355 -24.24 -16.33 -28.03
CA GLY A 355 -23.41 -16.55 -29.23
C GLY A 355 -21.95 -16.12 -29.10
N LEU A 356 -21.50 -15.70 -27.90
CA LEU A 356 -20.13 -15.22 -27.73
C LEU A 356 -19.14 -16.39 -27.65
N PRO A 357 -17.93 -16.26 -28.24
CA PRO A 357 -16.85 -17.19 -28.00
C PRO A 357 -16.64 -17.41 -26.49
N HIS A 358 -16.40 -18.67 -26.09
CA HIS A 358 -16.28 -19.05 -24.68
C HIS A 358 -15.27 -18.20 -23.91
N ASP A 359 -14.25 -17.69 -24.59
CA ASP A 359 -13.17 -16.93 -23.98
C ASP A 359 -13.51 -15.44 -23.76
N ILE A 360 -14.59 -14.94 -24.38
CA ILE A 360 -15.21 -13.62 -24.17
C ILE A 360 -16.46 -13.74 -23.27
N SER A 361 -17.18 -14.85 -23.32
CA SER A 361 -18.29 -15.16 -22.41
C SER A 361 -17.81 -15.08 -20.94
N LEU A 362 -18.63 -14.47 -20.08
CA LEU A 362 -18.25 -14.24 -18.68
C LEU A 362 -18.52 -15.46 -17.78
N GLY A 363 -19.14 -16.52 -18.32
CA GLY A 363 -19.52 -17.73 -17.57
C GLY A 363 -20.57 -17.45 -16.49
N GLN A 364 -21.32 -18.47 -16.07
CA GLN A 364 -22.38 -18.35 -15.05
C GLN A 364 -21.87 -17.92 -13.65
N GLY A 365 -20.55 -17.82 -13.43
CA GLY A 365 -19.94 -17.36 -12.18
C GLY A 365 -19.13 -16.05 -12.30
N GLY A 366 -19.21 -15.33 -13.43
CA GLY A 366 -18.50 -14.08 -13.69
C GLY A 366 -19.40 -12.85 -13.84
N LEU A 367 -20.70 -13.00 -13.60
CA LEU A 367 -21.58 -11.86 -13.37
C LEU A 367 -21.26 -11.30 -11.97
N PRO A 368 -20.80 -10.05 -11.82
CA PRO A 368 -21.10 -9.31 -10.61
C PRO A 368 -22.62 -9.22 -10.55
N HIS A 369 -23.25 -10.10 -9.76
CA HIS A 369 -24.67 -10.00 -9.48
C HIS A 369 -24.89 -8.66 -8.78
N ASN A 370 -25.41 -7.72 -9.57
CA ASN A 370 -26.06 -6.47 -9.23
C ASN A 370 -25.27 -5.40 -8.45
N LEU A 371 -25.40 -4.18 -9.00
CA LEU A 371 -25.52 -2.90 -8.29
C LEU A 371 -26.68 -2.88 -7.25
N SER A 372 -27.03 -4.00 -6.64
CA SER A 372 -28.02 -4.10 -5.57
C SER A 372 -27.84 -5.42 -4.79
N GLY A 373 -27.21 -5.33 -3.63
CA GLY A 373 -27.46 -6.21 -2.49
C GLY A 373 -26.85 -7.63 -2.47
N CYS A 374 -25.95 -7.82 -1.50
CA CYS A 374 -25.66 -9.04 -0.72
C CYS A 374 -25.03 -10.32 -1.35
N VAL A 375 -23.90 -10.69 -0.70
CA VAL A 375 -23.43 -12.01 -0.22
C VAL A 375 -23.27 -13.17 -1.20
N ILE A 376 -22.03 -13.68 -1.32
CA ILE A 376 -21.75 -15.12 -1.27
C ILE A 376 -20.49 -15.37 -0.42
N MET A 377 -20.71 -15.86 0.81
CA MET A 377 -19.75 -16.76 1.47
C MET A 377 -19.79 -18.11 0.74
N SER A 378 -18.64 -18.60 0.29
CA SER A 378 -18.48 -20.02 -0.02
C SER A 378 -17.62 -20.65 1.05
N LEU A 379 -18.29 -21.35 1.97
CA LEU A 379 -17.75 -22.36 2.85
C LEU A 379 -17.26 -23.56 2.01
N CYS A 380 -16.02 -23.95 2.24
CA CYS A 380 -15.46 -25.30 2.12
C CYS A 380 -14.24 -25.28 3.07
N ALA A 381 -14.19 -25.93 4.23
CA ALA A 381 -14.91 -27.11 4.73
C ALA A 381 -15.66 -26.85 6.05
#